data_AF-A0A2U9AZX7-F1
#
_entry.id   AF-A0A2U9AZX7-F1
#
_cell.length_a   1.000
_cell.length_b   1.000
_cell.length_c   1.000
_cell.angle_alpha   90.00
_cell.angle_beta   90.00
_cell.angle_gamma   90.00
#
_symmetry.space_group_name_H-M   'P 1'
#
loop_
_entity.id
_entity.type
_entity.pdbx_description
1 polymer ?
#
loop_
_entity_poly.entity_id
_entity_poly.type
_entity_poly.pdbx_seq_one_letter_code
_entity_poly.pdbx_strand_id
1 'polypeptide(L)'
;MDNNASSHNSSHNSSLGPSLDSCFVSTPSSSIFVAFTVTNLLLLLPLAVLILALGFRRWLKGRGSVAAANPLDIFTYHMVAMEMIGICGSVACCCGTFFRHQQAIGLGCNMFAIISCVKMFFHVLTCVERYLAVVHPISYLSLSKSAGVMIRNVGIGFVWLLLSGLLTLRFVLTQNFNMILFFCNLISSLIVVSFCSLSVLRVLIRPGPGEGGGSKGNADQSKHRAFVTITAITAVLLLRFAGNLVCQSLALAAALSRSVGCAVQVSGVWFCLPSSYVLPLLFLHRSGKHPCCKGNTESG
;
A
#
# COMPACT_ATOMS: atom_id res chain seq x y z
N MET A 1 -10.70 17.13 -68.80
CA MET A 1 -11.40 16.40 -67.72
C MET A 1 -10.29 15.82 -66.88
N ASP A 2 -9.81 16.63 -65.95
CA ASP A 2 -8.54 16.39 -65.26
C ASP A 2 -8.85 15.91 -63.86
N ASN A 3 -8.73 14.60 -63.64
CA ASN A 3 -8.92 13.99 -62.33
C ASN A 3 -7.56 13.87 -61.63
N ASN A 4 -7.24 14.88 -60.82
CA ASN A 4 -6.13 14.85 -59.87
C ASN A 4 -6.60 14.11 -58.60
N ALA A 5 -6.20 12.86 -58.45
CA ALA A 5 -6.36 12.12 -57.20
C ALA A 5 -5.16 12.42 -56.30
N SER A 6 -5.31 13.37 -55.39
CA SER A 6 -4.35 13.65 -54.33
C SER A 6 -4.43 12.56 -53.26
N SER A 7 -3.43 11.69 -53.23
CA SER A 7 -3.21 10.74 -52.13
C SER A 7 -2.73 11.50 -50.89
N HIS A 8 -3.64 11.75 -49.95
CA HIS A 8 -3.31 12.19 -48.60
C HIS A 8 -2.61 11.05 -47.84
N ASN A 9 -1.27 11.00 -47.91
CA ASN A 9 -0.46 10.22 -46.99
C ASN A 9 -0.39 10.97 -45.64
N SER A 10 -1.31 10.67 -44.74
CA SER A 10 -1.23 11.08 -43.34
C SER A 10 -0.26 10.16 -42.60
N SER A 11 1.02 10.52 -42.62
CA SER A 11 2.03 10.00 -41.70
C SER A 11 1.71 10.50 -40.28
N HIS A 12 0.95 9.72 -39.52
CA HIS A 12 0.82 9.92 -38.08
C HIS A 12 2.17 9.64 -37.40
N ASN A 13 2.98 10.69 -37.25
CA ASN A 13 4.11 10.74 -36.31
C ASN A 13 3.56 10.61 -34.89
N SER A 14 3.26 9.39 -34.47
CA SER A 14 2.90 9.07 -33.09
C SER A 14 4.19 8.75 -32.33
N SER A 15 4.90 9.79 -31.91
CA SER A 15 5.96 9.71 -30.90
C SER A 15 5.38 9.47 -29.50
N LEU A 16 4.38 8.60 -29.38
CA LEU A 16 3.91 8.12 -28.09
C LEU A 16 4.94 7.15 -27.54
N GLY A 17 5.48 7.45 -26.35
CA GLY A 17 6.29 6.52 -25.59
C GLY A 17 5.59 5.15 -25.47
N PRO A 18 6.35 4.06 -25.28
CA PRO A 18 5.80 2.71 -25.23
C PRO A 18 4.67 2.64 -24.19
N SER A 19 3.50 2.17 -24.61
CA SER A 19 2.41 1.87 -23.68
C SER A 19 2.91 0.84 -22.65
N LEU A 20 2.56 1.01 -21.38
CA LEU A 20 2.98 0.12 -20.29
C LEU A 20 2.65 -1.36 -20.61
N ASP A 21 1.50 -1.60 -21.25
CA ASP A 21 1.05 -2.92 -21.71
C ASP A 21 2.00 -3.53 -22.76
N SER A 22 2.58 -2.71 -23.65
CA SER A 22 3.59 -3.17 -24.62
C SER A 22 4.92 -3.53 -23.96
N CYS A 23 5.25 -2.92 -22.81
CA CYS A 23 6.45 -3.24 -22.06
C CYS A 23 6.37 -4.61 -21.37
N PHE A 24 5.20 -5.01 -20.87
CA PHE A 24 5.00 -6.31 -20.22
C PHE A 24 5.16 -7.52 -21.14
N VAL A 25 5.01 -7.33 -22.45
CA VAL A 25 5.19 -8.39 -23.45
C VAL A 25 6.67 -8.68 -23.73
N SER A 26 7.58 -7.74 -23.40
CA SER A 26 9.01 -7.96 -23.62
C SER A 26 9.59 -9.02 -22.67
N THR A 27 10.49 -9.86 -23.17
CA THR A 27 11.14 -10.94 -22.40
C THR A 27 11.82 -10.46 -21.10
N PRO A 28 12.59 -9.34 -21.07
CA PRO A 28 13.22 -8.90 -19.83
C PRO A 28 12.19 -8.38 -18.82
N SER A 29 11.21 -7.58 -19.25
CA SER A 29 10.18 -7.04 -18.34
C SER A 29 9.25 -8.11 -17.80
N SER A 30 8.83 -9.08 -18.62
CA SER A 30 8.01 -10.20 -18.17
C SER A 30 8.76 -11.04 -17.12
N SER A 31 10.05 -11.31 -17.33
CA SER A 31 10.88 -12.04 -16.36
C SER A 31 10.98 -11.30 -15.01
N ILE A 32 11.19 -9.97 -15.04
CA ILE A 32 11.23 -9.13 -13.83
C ILE A 32 9.89 -9.16 -13.10
N PHE A 33 8.77 -9.08 -13.83
CA PHE A 33 7.44 -9.06 -13.23
C PHE A 33 7.03 -10.44 -12.66
N VAL A 34 7.41 -11.53 -13.34
CA VAL A 34 7.23 -12.90 -12.84
C VAL A 34 8.02 -13.09 -11.56
N ALA A 35 9.29 -12.68 -11.52
CA ALA A 35 10.12 -12.77 -10.31
C ALA A 35 9.51 -11.98 -9.14
N PHE A 36 8.98 -10.78 -9.40
CA PHE A 36 8.24 -10.00 -8.40
C PHE A 36 6.98 -10.72 -7.90
N THR A 37 6.20 -11.31 -8.82
CA THR A 37 4.98 -12.06 -8.49
C THR A 37 5.28 -13.29 -7.64
N VAL A 38 6.29 -14.07 -8.02
CA VAL A 38 6.77 -15.23 -7.24
C VAL A 38 7.24 -14.79 -5.86
N THR A 39 8.00 -13.69 -5.76
CA THR A 39 8.46 -13.16 -4.48
C THR A 39 7.28 -12.78 -3.57
N ASN A 40 6.26 -12.10 -4.10
CA ASN A 40 5.05 -11.78 -3.33
C ASN A 40 4.27 -13.03 -2.93
N LEU A 41 4.12 -14.01 -3.81
CA LEU A 41 3.48 -15.27 -3.46
C LEU A 41 4.21 -15.98 -2.32
N LEU A 42 5.54 -16.07 -2.39
CA LEU A 42 6.32 -16.78 -1.38
C LEU A 42 6.38 -16.06 -0.03
N LEU A 43 6.39 -14.72 -0.01
CA LEU A 43 6.57 -13.96 1.22
C LEU A 43 5.24 -13.44 1.80
N LEU A 44 4.33 -12.94 0.96
CA LEU A 44 3.12 -12.27 1.40
C LEU A 44 1.97 -13.24 1.66
N LEU A 45 1.86 -14.33 0.87
CA LEU A 45 0.84 -15.36 1.09
C LEU A 45 0.95 -16.02 2.47
N PRO A 46 2.11 -16.54 2.92
CA PRO A 46 2.19 -17.16 4.25
C PRO A 46 1.93 -16.14 5.36
N LEU A 47 2.37 -14.88 5.16
CA LEU A 47 2.13 -13.80 6.10
C LEU A 47 0.64 -13.46 6.21
N ALA A 48 -0.07 -13.37 5.08
CA ALA A 48 -1.50 -13.14 5.01
C ALA A 48 -2.29 -14.28 5.68
N VAL A 49 -1.96 -15.54 5.37
CA VAL A 49 -2.57 -16.72 5.98
C VAL A 49 -2.35 -16.72 7.49
N LEU A 50 -1.14 -16.41 7.96
CA LEU A 50 -0.84 -16.35 9.39
C LEU A 50 -1.67 -15.27 10.11
N ILE A 51 -1.77 -14.07 9.53
CA ILE A 51 -2.56 -12.97 10.12
C ILE A 51 -4.05 -13.33 10.16
N LEU A 52 -4.58 -13.88 9.08
CA LEU A 52 -5.99 -14.32 9.01
C LEU A 52 -6.26 -15.45 9.99
N ALA A 53 -5.35 -16.43 10.13
CA ALA A 53 -5.47 -17.51 11.08
C ALA A 53 -5.44 -17.01 12.53
N LEU A 54 -4.56 -16.05 12.86
CA LEU A 54 -4.52 -15.41 14.18
C LEU A 54 -5.80 -14.63 14.46
N GLY A 55 -6.30 -13.88 13.47
CA GLY A 55 -7.56 -13.16 13.57
C GLY A 55 -8.76 -14.08 13.78
N PHE A 56 -8.82 -15.17 13.02
CA PHE A 56 -9.86 -16.18 13.14
C PHE A 56 -9.82 -16.89 14.50
N ARG A 57 -8.62 -17.25 14.99
CA ARG A 57 -8.45 -17.82 16.34
C ARG A 57 -8.90 -16.85 17.44
N ARG A 58 -8.60 -15.56 17.31
CA ARG A 58 -9.07 -14.53 18.25
C ARG A 58 -10.59 -14.38 18.21
N TRP A 59 -11.17 -14.38 17.01
CA TRP A 59 -12.62 -14.32 16.84
C TRP A 59 -13.32 -15.53 17.47
N LEU A 60 -12.79 -16.74 17.25
CA LEU A 60 -13.30 -17.96 17.87
C LEU A 60 -13.22 -17.94 19.40
N LYS A 61 -12.10 -17.46 19.96
CA LYS A 61 -11.92 -17.32 21.42
C LYS A 61 -12.71 -16.16 22.03
N GLY A 62 -13.11 -15.18 21.23
CA GLY A 62 -13.70 -13.92 21.66
C GLY A 62 -15.20 -13.77 21.38
N ARG A 63 -15.95 -14.87 21.22
CA ARG A 63 -17.38 -14.90 20.85
C ARG A 63 -18.35 -14.09 21.75
N GLY A 64 -17.88 -13.45 22.82
CA GLY A 64 -18.67 -12.59 23.72
C GLY A 64 -18.35 -11.09 23.72
N SER A 65 -17.30 -10.61 23.02
CA SER A 65 -16.97 -9.17 23.04
C SER A 65 -16.47 -8.65 21.70
N VAL A 66 -17.39 -8.07 20.93
CA VAL A 66 -17.12 -7.25 19.73
C VAL A 66 -16.25 -6.03 20.06
N ALA A 67 -16.04 -5.71 21.35
CA ALA A 67 -15.26 -4.58 21.82
C ALA A 67 -13.74 -4.82 21.96
N ALA A 68 -13.24 -6.05 21.76
CA ALA A 68 -11.83 -6.40 22.01
C ALA A 68 -10.95 -6.50 20.75
N ALA A 69 -11.47 -6.22 19.56
CA ALA A 69 -10.63 -6.07 18.37
C ALA A 69 -9.96 -4.69 18.43
N ASN A 70 -8.62 -4.67 18.51
CA ASN A 70 -7.91 -3.41 18.47
C ASN A 70 -8.25 -2.71 17.14
N PRO A 71 -8.61 -1.42 17.17
CA PRO A 71 -8.90 -0.62 15.99
C PRO A 71 -8.00 -0.77 14.77
N LEU A 72 -6.71 -1.00 15.02
CA LEU A 72 -5.72 -1.12 13.97
C LEU A 72 -5.75 -2.50 13.27
N ASP A 73 -6.33 -3.49 13.95
CA ASP A 73 -6.44 -4.84 13.44
C ASP A 73 -7.42 -4.86 12.25
N ILE A 74 -8.49 -4.04 12.28
CA ILE A 74 -9.46 -3.94 11.17
C ILE A 74 -8.82 -3.44 9.87
N PHE A 75 -8.01 -2.38 9.94
CA PHE A 75 -7.29 -1.86 8.78
C PHE A 75 -6.26 -2.87 8.27
N THR A 76 -5.63 -3.60 9.18
CA THR A 76 -4.68 -4.66 8.79
C THR A 76 -5.38 -5.79 8.04
N TYR A 77 -6.57 -6.23 8.47
CA TYR A 77 -7.32 -7.27 7.76
C TYR A 77 -7.78 -6.82 6.37
N HIS A 78 -8.32 -5.60 6.26
CA HIS A 78 -8.71 -5.06 4.95
C HIS A 78 -7.49 -4.89 4.04
N MET A 79 -6.36 -4.41 4.57
CA MET A 79 -5.13 -4.33 3.79
C MET A 79 -4.67 -5.71 3.31
N VAL A 80 -4.66 -6.73 4.18
CA VAL A 80 -4.31 -8.11 3.79
C VAL A 80 -5.26 -8.64 2.71
N ALA A 81 -6.56 -8.39 2.83
CA ALA A 81 -7.52 -8.77 1.79
C ALA A 81 -7.21 -8.07 0.45
N MET A 82 -6.86 -6.79 0.47
CA MET A 82 -6.49 -6.05 -0.74
C MET A 82 -5.19 -6.57 -1.35
N GLU A 83 -4.18 -6.90 -0.53
CA GLU A 83 -2.94 -7.53 -1.00
C GLU A 83 -3.21 -8.88 -1.67
N MET A 84 -4.10 -9.71 -1.10
CA MET A 84 -4.52 -10.97 -1.72
C MET A 84 -5.17 -10.76 -3.09
N ILE A 85 -6.04 -9.75 -3.22
CA ILE A 85 -6.63 -9.34 -4.50
C ILE A 85 -5.53 -8.87 -5.47
N GLY A 86 -4.54 -8.12 -4.98
CA GLY A 86 -3.38 -7.67 -5.75
C GLY A 86 -2.52 -8.82 -6.28
N ILE A 87 -2.27 -9.84 -5.46
CA ILE A 87 -1.55 -11.08 -5.83
C ILE A 87 -2.34 -11.82 -6.92
N CYS A 88 -3.66 -11.96 -6.77
CA CYS A 88 -4.49 -12.55 -7.82
C CYS A 88 -4.37 -11.78 -9.14
N GLY A 89 -4.37 -10.44 -9.09
CA GLY A 89 -4.15 -9.59 -10.26
C GLY A 89 -2.77 -9.78 -10.91
N SER A 90 -1.70 -9.88 -10.11
CA SER A 90 -0.35 -10.11 -10.65
C SER A 90 -0.18 -11.50 -11.25
N VAL A 91 -0.78 -12.53 -10.63
CA VAL A 91 -0.84 -13.89 -11.19
C VAL A 91 -1.61 -13.90 -12.50
N ALA A 92 -2.78 -13.24 -12.57
CA ALA A 92 -3.55 -13.13 -13.80
C ALA A 92 -2.75 -12.43 -14.91
N CYS A 93 -1.99 -11.37 -14.59
CA CYS A 93 -1.13 -10.70 -15.58
C CYS A 93 0.00 -11.65 -16.06
N CYS A 94 0.63 -12.42 -15.17
CA CYS A 94 1.63 -13.43 -15.55
C CYS A 94 1.02 -14.56 -16.41
N CYS A 95 -0.15 -15.10 -16.04
CA CYS A 95 -0.83 -16.10 -16.86
C CYS A 95 -1.17 -15.53 -18.25
N GLY A 96 -1.63 -14.28 -18.31
CA GLY A 96 -1.89 -13.58 -19.57
C GLY A 96 -0.65 -13.49 -20.45
N THR A 97 0.54 -13.22 -19.89
CA THR A 97 1.79 -13.19 -20.67
C THR A 97 2.18 -14.58 -21.17
N PHE A 98 2.06 -15.63 -20.35
CA PHE A 98 2.35 -17.02 -20.75
C PHE A 98 1.42 -17.53 -21.85
N PHE A 99 0.11 -17.31 -21.72
CA PHE A 99 -0.89 -17.72 -22.72
C PHE A 99 -1.05 -16.71 -23.87
N ARG A 100 -0.25 -15.63 -23.87
CA ARG A 100 -0.28 -14.53 -24.86
C ARG A 100 -1.67 -13.90 -25.03
N HIS A 101 -2.48 -13.91 -23.97
CA HIS A 101 -3.83 -13.38 -23.97
C HIS A 101 -3.83 -11.91 -23.52
N GLN A 102 -3.82 -10.98 -24.49
CA GLN A 102 -3.66 -9.54 -24.27
C GLN A 102 -4.69 -8.94 -23.31
N GLN A 103 -5.94 -9.41 -23.35
CA GLN A 103 -6.99 -8.92 -22.44
C GLN A 103 -6.71 -9.29 -20.98
N ALA A 104 -6.19 -10.49 -20.71
CA ALA A 104 -5.81 -10.89 -19.36
C ALA A 104 -4.60 -10.12 -18.83
N ILE A 105 -3.62 -9.79 -19.70
CA ILE A 105 -2.47 -8.94 -19.32
C ILE A 105 -2.99 -7.57 -18.87
N GLY A 106 -3.79 -6.91 -19.73
CA GLY A 106 -4.34 -5.59 -19.42
C GLY A 106 -5.20 -5.60 -18.15
N LEU A 107 -6.08 -6.59 -17.99
CA LEU A 107 -6.94 -6.70 -16.80
C LEU A 107 -6.12 -6.93 -15.52
N GLY A 108 -5.22 -7.91 -15.53
CA GLY A 108 -4.41 -8.25 -14.35
C GLY A 108 -3.48 -7.12 -13.92
N CYS A 109 -2.82 -6.47 -14.88
CA CYS A 109 -1.92 -5.36 -14.58
C CYS A 109 -2.68 -4.09 -14.14
N ASN A 110 -3.88 -3.82 -14.68
CA ASN A 110 -4.76 -2.76 -14.15
C ASN A 110 -5.22 -3.06 -12.72
N MET A 111 -5.67 -4.28 -12.45
CA MET A 111 -6.09 -4.72 -11.13
C MET A 111 -4.95 -4.54 -10.10
N PHE A 112 -3.75 -4.99 -10.43
CA PHE A 112 -2.56 -4.79 -9.59
C PHE A 112 -2.28 -3.31 -9.33
N ALA A 113 -2.31 -2.46 -10.36
CA ALA A 113 -2.05 -1.03 -10.23
C ALA A 113 -3.09 -0.33 -9.32
N ILE A 114 -4.38 -0.67 -9.48
CA ILE A 114 -5.47 -0.11 -8.69
C ILE A 114 -5.32 -0.50 -7.22
N ILE A 115 -5.05 -1.77 -6.93
CA ILE A 115 -4.81 -2.24 -5.55
C ILE A 115 -3.62 -1.50 -4.94
N SER A 116 -2.57 -1.27 -5.73
CA SER A 116 -1.41 -0.49 -5.32
C SER A 116 -1.78 0.94 -4.91
N CYS A 117 -2.73 1.59 -5.61
CA CYS A 117 -3.26 2.89 -5.22
C CYS A 117 -4.08 2.82 -3.92
N VAL A 118 -4.99 1.85 -3.85
CA VAL A 118 -5.89 1.71 -2.70
C VAL A 118 -5.12 1.46 -1.41
N LYS A 119 -4.02 0.71 -1.50
CA LYS A 119 -3.12 0.49 -0.37
C LYS A 119 -2.54 1.79 0.22
N MET A 120 -2.26 2.80 -0.62
CA MET A 120 -1.74 4.08 -0.13
C MET A 120 -2.73 4.76 0.80
N PHE A 121 -4.03 4.67 0.52
CA PHE A 121 -5.06 5.18 1.41
C PHE A 121 -5.10 4.44 2.75
N PHE A 122 -4.91 3.12 2.78
CA PHE A 122 -4.81 2.38 4.05
C PHE A 122 -3.60 2.80 4.88
N HIS A 123 -2.46 3.11 4.26
CA HIS A 123 -1.33 3.70 4.96
C HIS A 123 -1.66 5.08 5.55
N VAL A 124 -2.34 5.94 4.78
CA VAL A 124 -2.78 7.26 5.23
C VAL A 124 -3.74 7.13 6.42
N LEU A 125 -4.78 6.29 6.31
CA LEU A 125 -5.74 6.04 7.39
C LEU A 125 -5.03 5.53 8.65
N THR A 126 -4.07 4.61 8.49
CA THR A 126 -3.26 4.09 9.61
C THR A 126 -2.42 5.19 10.26
N CYS A 127 -1.81 6.06 9.46
CA CYS A 127 -1.04 7.20 9.96
C CYS A 127 -1.93 8.23 10.69
N VAL A 128 -3.08 8.58 10.13
CA VAL A 128 -4.04 9.51 10.74
C VAL A 128 -4.56 8.95 12.06
N GLU A 129 -4.89 7.66 12.11
CA GLU A 129 -5.32 7.02 13.36
C GLU A 129 -4.24 7.10 14.45
N ARG A 130 -2.98 6.83 14.09
CA ARG A 130 -1.85 6.91 15.04
C ARG A 130 -1.55 8.35 15.44
N TYR A 131 -1.70 9.29 14.53
CA TYR A 131 -1.61 10.72 14.81
C TYR A 131 -2.68 11.15 15.82
N LEU A 132 -3.94 10.79 15.60
CA LEU A 132 -5.04 11.12 16.51
C LEU A 132 -4.81 10.53 17.91
N ALA A 133 -4.34 9.28 17.99
CA ALA A 133 -4.07 8.62 19.26
C ALA A 133 -2.98 9.32 20.11
N VAL A 134 -1.99 9.97 19.47
CA VAL A 134 -0.87 10.61 20.17
C VAL A 134 -1.10 12.11 20.38
N VAL A 135 -1.56 12.82 19.36
CA VAL A 135 -1.67 14.29 19.38
C VAL A 135 -2.98 14.74 20.02
N HIS A 136 -4.07 13.98 19.80
CA HIS A 136 -5.41 14.33 20.29
C HIS A 136 -6.04 13.17 21.07
N PRO A 137 -5.43 12.74 22.20
CA PRO A 137 -5.86 11.55 22.93
C PRO A 137 -7.31 11.65 23.43
N ILE A 138 -7.78 12.84 23.83
CA ILE A 138 -9.16 13.08 24.29
C ILE A 138 -10.15 12.85 23.14
N SER A 139 -9.89 13.44 21.97
CA SER A 139 -10.69 13.24 20.76
C SER A 139 -10.67 11.77 20.34
N TYR A 140 -9.50 11.13 20.39
CA TYR A 140 -9.35 9.70 20.08
C TYR A 140 -10.11 8.79 21.06
N LEU A 141 -10.09 9.07 22.38
CA LEU A 141 -10.84 8.34 23.41
C LEU A 141 -12.35 8.51 23.23
N SER A 142 -12.79 9.73 22.94
CA SER A 142 -14.20 10.04 22.61
C SER A 142 -14.64 9.29 21.36
N LEU A 143 -13.80 9.29 20.31
CA LEU A 143 -14.01 8.46 19.13
C LEU A 143 -14.01 6.97 19.48
N SER A 144 -13.18 6.48 20.40
CA SER A 144 -13.05 5.03 20.64
C SER A 144 -14.31 4.34 21.18
N LYS A 145 -15.33 5.10 21.60
CA LYS A 145 -16.69 4.58 21.89
C LYS A 145 -17.41 4.14 20.60
N SER A 146 -18.70 3.82 20.66
CA SER A 146 -19.54 3.34 19.52
C SER A 146 -19.32 4.11 18.20
N ALA A 147 -19.08 5.43 18.27
CA ALA A 147 -18.82 6.28 17.11
C ALA A 147 -17.53 5.97 16.34
N GLY A 148 -16.49 5.41 16.97
CA GLY A 148 -15.19 5.16 16.32
C GLY A 148 -15.18 3.95 15.43
N VAL A 149 -15.96 2.93 15.78
CA VAL A 149 -16.20 1.79 14.88
C VAL A 149 -16.92 2.28 13.62
N MET A 150 -17.92 3.16 13.78
CA MET A 150 -18.63 3.77 12.65
C MET A 150 -17.70 4.59 11.74
N ILE A 151 -16.90 5.49 12.30
CA ILE A 151 -15.99 6.34 11.50
C ILE A 151 -14.96 5.50 10.74
N ARG A 152 -14.44 4.42 11.36
CA ARG A 152 -13.51 3.50 10.69
C ARG A 152 -14.19 2.73 9.56
N ASN A 153 -15.40 2.23 9.80
CA ASN A 153 -16.17 1.53 8.78
C ASN A 153 -16.55 2.45 7.62
N VAL A 154 -16.89 3.71 7.90
CA VAL A 154 -17.11 4.75 6.87
C VAL A 154 -15.83 5.02 6.09
N GLY A 155 -14.69 5.15 6.77
CA GLY A 155 -13.38 5.31 6.12
C GLY A 155 -13.02 4.13 5.22
N ILE A 156 -13.25 2.90 5.69
CA ILE A 156 -13.07 1.68 4.89
C ILE A 156 -14.03 1.67 3.70
N GLY A 157 -15.31 1.96 3.92
CA GLY A 157 -16.31 2.08 2.86
C GLY A 157 -15.91 3.10 1.81
N PHE A 158 -15.40 4.26 2.21
CA PHE A 158 -14.87 5.28 1.30
C PHE A 158 -13.69 4.75 0.49
N VAL A 159 -12.77 4.00 1.10
CA VAL A 159 -11.65 3.37 0.38
C VAL A 159 -12.14 2.33 -0.64
N TRP A 160 -13.17 1.54 -0.33
CA TRP A 160 -13.81 0.62 -1.28
C TRP A 160 -14.56 1.35 -2.40
N LEU A 161 -15.23 2.47 -2.09
CA LEU A 161 -15.86 3.30 -3.11
C LEU A 161 -14.81 3.92 -4.03
N LEU A 162 -13.70 4.41 -3.48
CA LEU A 162 -12.55 4.86 -4.27
C LEU A 162 -11.97 3.74 -5.12
N LEU A 163 -11.89 2.50 -4.61
CA LEU A 163 -11.50 1.34 -5.41
C LEU A 163 -12.41 1.18 -6.63
N SER A 164 -13.73 1.18 -6.43
CA SER A 164 -14.69 1.06 -7.54
C SER A 164 -14.60 2.24 -8.52
N GLY A 165 -14.46 3.46 -8.02
CA GLY A 165 -14.34 4.66 -8.85
C GLY A 165 -13.04 4.66 -9.68
N LEU A 166 -11.92 4.29 -9.06
CA LEU A 166 -10.63 4.17 -9.75
C LEU A 166 -10.64 3.06 -10.80
N LEU A 167 -11.34 1.94 -10.55
CA LEU A 167 -11.50 0.87 -11.53
C LEU A 167 -12.24 1.37 -12.77
N THR A 168 -13.38 2.04 -12.59
CA THR A 168 -14.14 2.63 -13.70
C THR A 168 -13.30 3.68 -14.43
N LEU A 169 -12.63 4.56 -13.68
CA LEU A 169 -11.82 5.63 -14.26
C LEU A 169 -10.64 5.11 -15.07
N ARG A 170 -9.97 4.05 -14.59
CA ARG A 170 -8.86 3.40 -15.30
C ARG A 170 -9.28 2.76 -16.62
N PHE A 171 -10.51 2.24 -16.69
CA PHE A 171 -11.04 1.63 -17.90
C PHE A 171 -11.41 2.67 -18.96
N VAL A 172 -11.84 3.87 -18.53
CA VAL A 172 -12.30 4.95 -19.41
C VAL A 172 -11.15 5.88 -19.85
N LEU A 173 -10.20 6.17 -18.96
CA LEU A 173 -9.11 7.11 -19.23
C LEU A 173 -7.92 6.49 -19.96
N THR A 174 -7.14 7.33 -20.65
CA THR A 174 -5.91 6.89 -21.32
C THR A 174 -4.79 6.59 -20.31
N GLN A 175 -3.83 5.76 -20.72
CA GLN A 175 -2.71 5.30 -19.89
C GLN A 175 -1.88 6.45 -19.26
N ASN A 176 -1.74 7.57 -19.95
CA ASN A 176 -1.00 8.73 -19.43
C ASN A 176 -1.69 9.37 -18.22
N PHE A 177 -3.02 9.51 -18.26
CA PHE A 177 -3.78 10.00 -17.12
C PHE A 177 -3.69 9.06 -15.92
N ASN A 178 -3.68 7.74 -16.17
CA ASN A 178 -3.53 6.73 -15.11
C ASN A 178 -2.18 6.85 -14.38
N MET A 179 -1.10 7.18 -15.08
CA MET A 179 0.21 7.44 -14.45
C MET A 179 0.20 8.72 -13.63
N ILE A 180 -0.37 9.81 -14.17
CA ILE A 180 -0.51 11.08 -13.44
C ILE A 180 -1.30 10.85 -12.16
N LEU A 181 -2.45 10.17 -12.22
CA LEU A 181 -3.27 9.85 -11.05
C LEU A 181 -2.50 9.03 -10.01
N PHE A 182 -1.67 8.07 -10.44
CA PHE A 182 -0.83 7.28 -9.53
C PHE A 182 0.17 8.16 -8.77
N PHE A 183 0.91 9.03 -9.47
CA PHE A 183 1.88 9.93 -8.83
C PHE A 183 1.20 10.98 -7.96
N CYS A 184 0.09 11.57 -8.39
CA CYS A 184 -0.71 12.49 -7.58
C CYS A 184 -1.14 11.82 -6.27
N ASN A 185 -1.68 10.59 -6.35
CA ASN A 185 -2.10 9.85 -5.16
C ASN A 185 -0.93 9.56 -4.21
N LEU A 186 0.23 9.19 -4.76
CA LEU A 186 1.44 8.92 -4.00
C LEU A 186 1.97 10.18 -3.31
N ILE A 187 2.00 11.33 -4.01
CA ILE A 187 2.42 12.63 -3.46
C ILE A 187 1.45 13.07 -2.35
N SER A 188 0.14 13.04 -2.60
CA SER A 188 -0.86 13.39 -1.58
C SER A 188 -0.72 12.52 -0.33
N SER A 189 -0.53 11.21 -0.51
CA SER A 189 -0.31 10.29 0.61
C SER A 189 0.97 10.61 1.39
N LEU A 190 2.05 10.94 0.69
CA LEU A 190 3.32 11.36 1.28
C LEU A 190 3.19 12.65 2.09
N ILE A 191 2.48 13.64 1.58
CA ILE A 191 2.23 14.91 2.27
C ILE A 191 1.50 14.64 3.60
N VAL A 192 0.40 13.88 3.56
CA VAL A 192 -0.38 13.58 4.77
C VAL A 192 0.44 12.77 5.77
N VAL A 193 1.13 11.71 5.33
CA VAL A 193 1.95 10.87 6.21
C VAL A 193 3.12 11.65 6.82
N SER A 194 3.76 12.53 6.06
CA SER A 194 4.85 13.39 6.55
C SER A 194 4.34 14.43 7.54
N PHE A 195 3.16 15.00 7.30
CA PHE A 195 2.51 15.88 8.28
C PHE A 195 2.21 15.14 9.59
N CYS A 196 1.68 13.92 9.51
CA CYS A 196 1.42 13.08 10.69
C CYS A 196 2.72 12.77 11.45
N SER A 197 3.81 12.41 10.75
CA SER A 197 5.09 12.07 11.38
C SER A 197 5.72 13.27 12.09
N LEU A 198 5.76 14.43 11.44
CA LEU A 198 6.28 15.67 12.02
C LEU A 198 5.46 16.11 13.23
N SER A 199 4.14 16.00 13.15
CA SER A 199 3.27 16.39 14.26
C SER A 199 3.44 15.49 15.48
N VAL A 200 3.54 14.16 15.27
CA VAL A 200 3.83 13.21 16.35
C VAL A 200 5.22 13.42 16.93
N LEU A 201 6.22 13.69 16.09
CA LEU A 201 7.58 14.01 16.53
C LEU A 201 7.62 15.28 17.39
N ARG A 202 6.91 16.34 16.99
CA ARG A 202 6.81 17.59 17.78
C ARG A 202 6.20 17.36 19.16
N VAL A 203 5.18 16.51 19.27
CA VAL A 203 4.57 16.16 20.56
C VAL A 203 5.50 15.30 21.41
N LEU A 204 6.30 14.44 20.79
CA LEU A 204 7.27 13.59 21.49
C LEU A 204 8.48 14.35 22.02
N ILE A 205 8.94 15.39 21.31
CA ILE A 205 10.09 16.21 21.72
C ILE A 205 9.69 17.19 22.85
N ARG A 206 8.42 17.60 22.93
CA ARG A 206 7.96 18.50 23.99
C ARG A 206 7.89 17.75 25.32
N PRO A 207 8.69 18.14 26.34
CA PRO A 207 8.57 17.53 27.66
C PRO A 207 7.17 17.78 28.22
N GLY A 208 6.57 16.75 28.81
CA GLY A 208 5.24 16.82 29.39
C GLY A 208 5.24 17.68 30.66
N PRO A 209 4.21 18.52 30.89
CA PRO A 209 4.07 19.24 32.15
C PRO A 209 3.87 18.22 33.28
N GLY A 210 4.93 18.01 34.09
CA GLY A 210 4.93 17.02 35.19
C GLY A 210 5.92 15.86 35.05
N GLU A 211 6.86 15.88 34.09
CA GLU A 211 7.82 14.78 33.82
C GLU A 211 8.85 14.47 34.92
N GLY A 212 8.71 15.08 36.11
CA GLY A 212 9.55 14.82 37.29
C GLY A 212 9.05 13.71 38.23
N GLY A 213 7.90 13.07 37.99
CA GLY A 213 7.28 12.16 38.96
C GLY A 213 6.74 10.82 38.42
N GLY A 214 7.56 9.77 38.48
CA GLY A 214 7.12 8.40 38.83
C GLY A 214 6.34 7.50 37.86
N SER A 215 5.65 7.99 36.81
CA SER A 215 4.83 7.12 35.93
C SER A 215 5.27 7.16 34.46
N LYS A 216 6.57 6.94 34.22
CA LYS A 216 7.22 7.14 32.90
C LYS A 216 7.09 5.94 31.94
N GLY A 217 6.92 4.72 32.46
CA GLY A 217 7.11 3.49 31.66
C GLY A 217 6.06 3.21 30.56
N ASN A 218 4.76 3.37 30.85
CA ASN A 218 3.70 2.88 29.96
C ASN A 218 3.26 3.91 28.90
N ALA A 219 3.19 5.19 29.26
CA ALA A 219 2.82 6.27 28.33
C ALA A 219 3.88 6.43 27.23
N ASP A 220 5.16 6.42 27.60
CA ASP A 220 6.27 6.60 26.65
C ASP A 220 6.39 5.43 25.68
N GLN A 221 6.09 4.20 26.13
CA GLN A 221 6.09 3.02 25.26
C GLN A 221 5.01 3.12 24.16
N SER A 222 3.81 3.62 24.49
CA SER A 222 2.73 3.77 23.53
C SER A 222 3.06 4.83 22.45
N LYS A 223 3.64 5.96 22.86
CA LYS A 223 4.05 7.05 21.97
C LYS A 223 5.23 6.62 21.08
N HIS A 224 6.24 5.96 21.65
CA HIS A 224 7.38 5.41 20.90
C HIS A 224 6.92 4.39 19.85
N ARG A 225 6.00 3.48 20.21
CA ARG A 225 5.45 2.50 19.26
C ARG A 225 4.71 3.17 18.10
N ALA A 226 3.93 4.21 18.39
CA ALA A 226 3.22 4.97 17.36
C ALA A 226 4.21 5.68 16.42
N PHE A 227 5.24 6.31 16.98
CA PHE A 227 6.31 6.96 16.21
C PHE A 227 7.05 5.98 15.30
N VAL A 228 7.53 4.85 15.83
CA VAL A 228 8.22 3.81 15.04
C VAL A 228 7.34 3.35 13.86
N THR A 229 6.04 3.20 14.10
CA THR A 229 5.09 2.78 13.05
C THR A 229 4.93 3.85 11.97
N ILE A 230 4.69 5.11 12.37
CA ILE A 230 4.52 6.22 11.42
C ILE A 230 5.81 6.42 10.62
N THR A 231 6.97 6.46 11.28
CA THR A 231 8.28 6.62 10.61
C THR A 231 8.57 5.48 9.65
N ALA A 232 8.25 4.23 10.01
CA ALA A 232 8.39 3.10 9.09
C ALA A 232 7.48 3.27 7.86
N ILE A 233 6.22 3.69 8.03
CA ILE A 233 5.30 3.96 6.92
C ILE A 233 5.83 5.11 6.04
N THR A 234 6.32 6.21 6.64
CA THR A 234 6.93 7.33 5.91
C THR A 234 8.12 6.86 5.08
N ALA A 235 9.03 6.08 5.67
CA ALA A 235 10.23 5.60 5.00
C ALA A 235 9.90 4.72 3.79
N VAL A 236 8.96 3.77 3.92
CA VAL A 236 8.59 2.89 2.78
C VAL A 236 7.84 3.65 1.68
N LEU A 237 7.05 4.67 2.02
CA LEU A 237 6.39 5.52 1.02
C LEU A 237 7.39 6.42 0.28
N LEU A 238 8.38 6.97 0.98
CA LEU A 238 9.48 7.72 0.35
C LEU A 238 10.29 6.83 -0.59
N LEU A 239 10.67 5.63 -0.14
CA LEU A 239 11.39 4.66 -0.97
C LEU A 239 10.59 4.31 -2.23
N ARG A 240 9.28 4.08 -2.07
CA ARG A 240 8.37 3.80 -3.18
C ARG A 240 8.31 4.98 -4.16
N PHE A 241 8.16 6.20 -3.66
CA PHE A 241 8.11 7.41 -4.50
C PHE A 241 9.41 7.67 -5.24
N ALA A 242 10.53 7.73 -4.51
CA ALA A 242 11.84 7.99 -5.11
C ALA A 242 12.21 6.89 -6.13
N GLY A 243 12.01 5.62 -5.77
CA GLY A 243 12.31 4.50 -6.67
C GLY A 243 11.48 4.52 -7.95
N ASN A 244 10.16 4.73 -7.86
CA ASN A 244 9.31 4.81 -9.05
C ASN A 244 9.61 6.06 -9.90
N LEU A 245 9.93 7.19 -9.27
CA LEU A 245 10.32 8.41 -9.97
C LEU A 245 11.63 8.20 -10.74
N VAL A 246 12.64 7.59 -10.10
CA VAL A 246 13.93 7.28 -10.74
C VAL A 246 13.74 6.30 -11.91
N CYS A 247 12.98 5.22 -11.71
CA CYS A 247 12.68 4.27 -12.80
C CYS A 247 11.96 4.94 -13.96
N GLN A 248 11.00 5.83 -13.69
CA GLN A 248 10.27 6.52 -14.74
C GLN A 248 11.14 7.54 -15.49
N SER A 249 11.95 8.32 -14.78
CA SER A 249 12.88 9.28 -15.37
C SER A 249 13.93 8.58 -16.23
N LEU A 250 14.46 7.45 -15.75
CA LEU A 250 15.44 6.66 -16.48
C LEU A 250 14.80 5.99 -17.71
N ALA A 251 13.59 5.44 -17.59
CA ALA A 251 12.86 4.85 -18.72
C ALA A 251 12.54 5.85 -19.84
N LEU A 252 12.40 7.14 -19.51
CA LEU A 252 12.18 8.24 -20.46
C LEU A 252 13.47 8.80 -21.06
N ALA A 253 14.64 8.45 -20.51
CA ALA A 253 15.90 8.98 -20.99
C ALA A 253 16.22 8.43 -22.39
N ALA A 254 16.52 9.33 -23.34
CA ALA A 254 16.83 9.00 -24.73
C ALA A 254 18.07 8.10 -24.90
N ALA A 255 18.88 7.96 -23.85
CA ALA A 255 20.08 7.11 -23.83
C ALA A 255 19.76 5.60 -23.77
N LEU A 256 18.54 5.20 -23.41
CA LEU A 256 18.17 3.79 -23.24
C LEU A 256 17.44 3.23 -24.46
N SER A 257 17.81 2.01 -24.83
CA SER A 257 17.04 1.26 -25.83
C SER A 257 15.65 0.96 -25.28
N ARG A 258 14.65 0.89 -26.16
CA ARG A 258 13.24 0.68 -25.80
C ARG A 258 13.02 -0.52 -24.88
N SER A 259 13.72 -1.63 -25.15
CA SER A 259 13.63 -2.84 -24.32
C SER A 259 14.19 -2.65 -22.91
N VAL A 260 15.29 -1.91 -22.77
CA VAL A 260 15.90 -1.66 -21.46
C VAL A 260 15.08 -0.62 -20.69
N GLY A 261 14.55 0.41 -21.37
CA GLY A 261 13.61 1.37 -20.78
C GLY A 261 12.38 0.70 -20.19
N CYS A 262 11.77 -0.25 -20.91
CA CYS A 262 10.66 -1.07 -20.41
C CYS A 262 11.05 -1.94 -19.20
N ALA A 263 12.25 -2.53 -19.20
CA ALA A 263 12.73 -3.34 -18.08
C ALA A 263 12.94 -2.49 -16.83
N VAL A 264 13.55 -1.31 -16.98
CA VAL A 264 13.73 -0.31 -15.92
C VAL A 264 12.39 0.18 -15.38
N GLN A 265 11.43 0.50 -16.25
CA GLN A 265 10.11 0.95 -15.82
C GLN A 265 9.39 -0.12 -15.00
N VAL A 266 9.38 -1.38 -15.48
CA VAL A 266 8.77 -2.50 -14.75
C VAL A 266 9.52 -2.82 -13.46
N SER A 267 10.85 -2.63 -13.41
CA SER A 267 11.61 -2.80 -12.15
C SER A 267 11.11 -1.90 -11.01
N GLY A 268 10.44 -0.79 -11.33
CA GLY A 268 9.81 0.11 -10.35
C GLY A 268 8.85 -0.58 -9.38
N VAL A 269 8.23 -1.71 -9.80
CA VAL A 269 7.32 -2.49 -8.94
C VAL A 269 8.01 -3.06 -7.71
N TRP A 270 9.32 -3.31 -7.75
CA TRP A 270 10.08 -3.83 -6.62
C TRP A 270 10.11 -2.86 -5.45
N PHE A 271 10.10 -1.55 -5.71
CA PHE A 271 10.00 -0.53 -4.66
C PHE A 271 8.63 -0.52 -3.97
N CYS A 272 7.63 -1.22 -4.51
CA CYS A 272 6.34 -1.39 -3.83
C CYS A 272 6.40 -2.48 -2.75
N LEU A 273 7.36 -3.43 -2.80
CA LEU A 273 7.45 -4.55 -1.86
C LEU A 273 7.45 -4.09 -0.40
N PRO A 274 8.35 -3.19 0.04
CA PRO A 274 8.44 -2.84 1.47
C PRO A 274 7.13 -2.28 2.03
N SER A 275 6.39 -1.53 1.20
CA SER A 275 5.09 -0.99 1.58
C SER A 275 4.02 -2.07 1.80
N SER A 276 4.12 -3.24 1.16
CA SER A 276 3.18 -4.36 1.36
C SER A 276 3.45 -5.10 2.68
N TYR A 277 4.70 -5.12 3.15
CA TYR A 277 5.08 -5.86 4.36
C TYR A 277 4.99 -5.03 5.64
N VAL A 278 5.10 -3.69 5.57
CA VAL A 278 5.25 -2.84 6.76
C VAL A 278 4.11 -3.04 7.77
N LEU A 279 2.84 -3.02 7.35
CA LEU A 279 1.69 -3.16 8.25
C LEU A 279 1.54 -4.60 8.78
N PRO A 280 1.56 -5.64 7.91
CA PRO A 280 1.55 -7.03 8.34
C PRO A 280 2.64 -7.38 9.36
N LEU A 281 3.88 -6.95 9.12
CA LEU A 281 5.00 -7.20 10.03
C LEU A 281 4.86 -6.43 11.34
N LEU A 282 4.39 -5.18 11.30
CA LEU A 282 4.11 -4.40 12.51
C LEU A 282 3.00 -5.03 13.34
N PHE A 283 1.98 -5.63 12.71
CA PHE A 283 0.93 -6.39 13.38
C PHE A 283 1.51 -7.63 14.08
N LEU A 284 2.33 -8.42 13.37
CA LEU A 284 2.98 -9.59 13.97
C LEU A 284 3.88 -9.23 15.15
N HIS A 285 4.76 -8.24 14.99
CA HIS A 285 5.65 -7.77 16.05
C HIS A 285 4.88 -7.26 17.29
N ARG A 286 3.65 -6.77 17.11
CA ARG A 286 2.75 -6.41 18.23
C ARG A 286 2.12 -7.64 18.87
N SER A 287 1.66 -8.59 18.06
CA SER A 287 1.00 -9.81 18.53
C SER A 287 1.95 -10.79 19.24
N GLY A 288 3.24 -10.81 18.87
CA GLY A 288 4.26 -11.67 19.47
C GLY A 288 4.77 -11.21 20.84
N LYS A 289 4.40 -10.01 21.30
CA LYS A 289 4.82 -9.47 22.61
C LYS A 289 3.89 -9.83 23.78
N HIS A 290 3.01 -10.81 23.62
CA HIS A 290 2.18 -11.27 24.74
C HIS A 290 2.95 -12.23 25.67
N PRO A 291 2.82 -12.08 27.01
CA PRO A 291 3.62 -12.79 28.01
C PRO A 291 3.12 -14.24 28.19
N CYS A 292 3.52 -15.15 27.31
CA CYS A 292 3.29 -16.59 27.53
C CYS A 292 4.39 -17.27 28.36
N CYS A 293 5.40 -16.53 28.81
CA CYS A 293 6.48 -17.04 29.65
C CYS A 293 6.69 -16.18 30.90
N LYS A 294 5.62 -15.91 31.65
CA LYS A 294 5.77 -15.61 33.08
C LYS A 294 5.56 -16.95 33.80
N GLY A 295 6.62 -17.75 33.84
CA GLY A 295 6.62 -18.97 34.64
C GLY A 295 6.39 -18.60 36.09
N ASN A 296 5.33 -19.14 36.66
CA ASN A 296 5.12 -19.14 38.10
C ASN A 296 6.25 -19.95 38.74
N THR A 297 7.32 -19.27 39.18
CA THR A 297 8.17 -19.78 40.25
C THR A 297 7.70 -19.16 41.55
N GLU A 298 6.57 -19.66 42.05
CA GLU A 298 6.23 -19.65 43.47
C GLU A 298 5.58 -21.00 43.77
N SER A 299 6.38 -21.91 44.31
CA SER A 299 5.90 -23.06 45.07
C SER A 299 7.07 -23.65 45.87
N GLY A 300 6.96 -23.60 47.20
CA GLY A 300 7.72 -24.44 48.15
C GLY A 300 8.90 -23.74 48.78
#